data_AF-A0A1F9DGI3-F1
#
_entry.id   AF-A0A1F9DGI3-F1
#
_cell.length_a   1.000
_cell.length_b   1.000
_cell.length_c   1.000
_cell.angle_alpha   90.00
_cell.angle_beta   90.00
_cell.angle_gamma   90.00
#
_symmetry.space_group_name_H-M   'P 1'
#
loop_
_entity.id
_entity.type
_entity.pdbx_description
1 polymer ?
#
loop_
_entity_poly.entity_id
_entity_poly.type
_entity_poly.pdbx_seq_one_letter_code
_entity_poly.pdbx_strand_id
1 'polypeptide(L)'
;MEFKLNILSPVHIGCGESYNAVSYLLDKRHKPERLSVFDERAIFDVLDDKQKIQFVKWIETDERPNLFNFIRNVLRDENFKLSNQIQKKAHYVIPNLAEDERLNDINVFIKEMKSPFIPGTEVKGAIRTALLHCALQDNRELQAWLEKELQTFRERHSQALKLVGNERNLGKPNPNNPRQKLSKLKDSLVKEIGQISGSIEEKVLRCRPDAKYDVMKFLQ
;
A
#
# COMPACT_ATOMS: atom_id res chain seq x y z
N MET A 1 -28.32 -1.96 5.67
CA MET A 1 -28.40 -3.18 4.83
C MET A 1 -27.20 -4.05 5.19
N GLU A 2 -27.34 -5.37 5.17
CA GLU A 2 -26.22 -6.29 5.41
C GLU A 2 -25.80 -6.92 4.08
N PHE A 3 -24.53 -6.78 3.73
CA PHE A 3 -23.97 -7.32 2.49
C PHE A 3 -22.99 -8.43 2.82
N LYS A 4 -23.11 -9.57 2.12
CA LYS A 4 -22.15 -10.66 2.20
C LYS A 4 -21.19 -10.56 1.01
N LEU A 5 -19.91 -10.35 1.30
CA LEU A 5 -18.86 -10.31 0.28
C LEU A 5 -18.12 -11.65 0.21
N ASN A 6 -17.95 -12.18 -0.99
CA ASN A 6 -17.15 -13.38 -1.24
C ASN A 6 -15.90 -12.98 -2.03
N ILE A 7 -14.74 -13.42 -1.56
CA ILE A 7 -13.45 -13.14 -2.20
C ILE A 7 -13.21 -14.18 -3.30
N LEU A 8 -13.06 -13.73 -4.54
CA LEU A 8 -12.90 -14.60 -5.72
C LEU A 8 -11.45 -14.73 -6.19
N SER A 9 -10.57 -13.84 -5.74
CA SER A 9 -9.15 -13.78 -6.09
C SER A 9 -8.34 -13.28 -4.89
N PRO A 10 -6.99 -13.39 -4.88
CA PRO A 10 -6.18 -12.73 -3.87
C PRO A 10 -6.50 -11.22 -3.81
N VAL A 11 -6.78 -10.72 -2.61
CA VAL A 11 -7.10 -9.31 -2.34
C VAL A 11 -6.12 -8.78 -1.31
N HIS A 12 -5.53 -7.62 -1.59
CA HIS A 12 -4.67 -6.91 -0.65
C HIS A 12 -5.17 -5.48 -0.47
N ILE A 13 -5.39 -5.10 0.80
CA ILE A 13 -5.70 -3.73 1.21
C ILE A 13 -4.62 -3.34 2.23
N GLY A 14 -3.71 -2.45 1.83
CA GLY A 14 -2.56 -2.08 2.63
C GLY A 14 -2.88 -1.06 3.72
N CYS A 15 -2.13 -1.09 4.82
CA CYS A 15 -2.13 -0.02 5.84
C CYS A 15 -0.95 0.96 5.69
N GLY A 16 -0.10 0.78 4.67
CA GLY A 16 1.12 1.56 4.46
C GLY A 16 2.35 1.04 5.23
N GLU A 17 2.17 0.03 6.08
CA GLU A 17 3.27 -0.67 6.76
C GLU A 17 3.78 -1.86 5.92
N SER A 18 5.03 -2.23 6.14
CA SER A 18 5.65 -3.43 5.59
C SER A 18 6.40 -4.20 6.68
N TYR A 19 6.41 -5.53 6.56
CA TYR A 19 7.34 -6.38 7.32
C TYR A 19 8.64 -6.47 6.53
N ASN A 20 9.72 -6.01 7.13
CA ASN A 20 11.05 -6.20 6.56
C ASN A 20 11.53 -7.65 6.75
N ALA A 21 12.62 -8.03 6.09
CA ALA A 21 13.20 -9.37 6.13
C ALA A 21 13.74 -9.83 7.50
N VAL A 22 13.69 -8.95 8.52
CA VAL A 22 14.03 -9.26 9.91
C VAL A 22 12.77 -9.48 10.76
N SER A 23 11.60 -8.97 10.34
CA SER A 23 10.32 -9.10 11.04
C SER A 23 9.57 -10.42 10.79
N TYR A 24 10.13 -11.31 9.97
CA TYR A 24 9.57 -12.62 9.73
C TYR A 24 10.64 -13.71 9.59
N LEU A 25 10.21 -14.95 9.77
CA LEU A 25 11.05 -16.12 9.61
C LEU A 25 10.38 -17.09 8.63
N LEU A 26 11.14 -17.46 7.60
CA LEU A 26 10.72 -18.40 6.58
C LEU A 26 11.05 -19.83 7.01
N ASP A 27 10.04 -20.67 7.10
CA ASP A 27 10.16 -22.10 7.36
C ASP A 27 10.04 -22.90 6.06
N LYS A 28 11.20 -23.30 5.55
CA LYS A 28 11.35 -24.09 4.32
C LYS A 28 11.03 -25.58 4.50
N ARG A 29 10.67 -26.03 5.70
CA ARG A 29 10.32 -27.44 5.98
C ARG A 29 8.92 -27.81 5.50
N HIS A 30 8.10 -26.84 5.13
CA HIS A 30 6.72 -27.02 4.67
C HIS A 30 6.57 -26.65 3.18
N LYS A 31 5.57 -27.24 2.51
CA LYS A 31 5.14 -26.85 1.16
C LYS A 31 3.63 -26.55 1.15
N PRO A 32 3.18 -25.31 0.83
CA PRO A 32 4.00 -24.12 0.64
C PRO A 32 4.84 -23.79 1.88
N GLU A 33 5.95 -23.06 1.69
CA GLU A 33 6.78 -22.59 2.80
C GLU A 33 5.93 -21.75 3.76
N ARG A 34 6.26 -21.73 5.04
CA ARG A 34 5.49 -20.98 6.04
C ARG A 34 6.24 -19.75 6.47
N LEU A 35 5.53 -18.63 6.57
CA LEU A 35 6.10 -17.38 7.04
C LEU A 35 5.52 -17.04 8.40
N SER A 36 6.38 -17.04 9.41
CA SER A 36 6.05 -16.67 10.78
C SER A 36 6.36 -15.19 10.98
N VAL A 37 5.34 -14.40 11.31
CA VAL A 37 5.49 -12.96 11.60
C VAL A 37 5.54 -12.75 13.11
N PHE A 38 6.45 -11.89 13.58
CA PHE A 38 6.62 -11.57 15.00
C PHE A 38 7.00 -10.10 15.20
N ASP A 39 6.84 -9.63 16.43
CA ASP A 39 7.43 -8.38 16.92
C ASP A 39 8.92 -8.60 17.24
N GLU A 40 9.74 -7.57 17.10
CA GLU A 40 11.17 -7.57 17.40
C GLU A 40 11.44 -8.09 18.82
N ARG A 41 10.56 -7.77 19.77
CA ARG A 41 10.64 -8.24 21.17
C ARG A 41 10.70 -9.77 21.27
N ALA A 42 9.98 -10.48 20.40
CA ALA A 42 9.97 -11.94 20.40
C ALA A 42 11.34 -12.55 20.10
N ILE A 43 12.16 -11.87 19.29
CA ILE A 43 13.54 -12.29 19.01
C ILE A 43 14.38 -12.09 20.28
N PHE A 44 14.36 -10.88 20.86
CA PHE A 44 15.18 -10.53 22.02
C PHE A 44 14.87 -11.36 23.26
N ASP A 45 13.63 -11.81 23.44
CA ASP A 45 13.29 -12.69 24.56
C ASP A 45 13.88 -14.11 24.45
N VAL A 46 14.22 -14.54 23.23
CA VAL A 46 14.69 -15.90 22.95
C VAL A 46 16.22 -15.93 22.89
N LEU A 47 16.83 -14.86 22.39
CA LEU A 47 18.28 -14.75 22.32
C LEU A 47 18.91 -14.56 23.71
N ASP A 48 20.06 -15.19 23.93
CA ASP A 48 20.93 -14.87 25.07
C ASP A 48 21.69 -13.55 24.85
N ASP A 49 22.34 -13.02 25.89
CA ASP A 49 23.00 -11.70 25.81
C ASP A 49 24.14 -11.64 24.78
N LYS A 50 24.85 -12.75 24.56
CA LYS A 50 25.90 -12.83 23.54
C LYS A 50 25.29 -12.82 22.14
N GLN A 51 24.20 -13.57 21.93
CA GLN A 51 23.46 -13.62 20.69
C GLN A 51 22.80 -12.27 20.35
N LYS A 52 22.29 -11.54 21.35
CA LYS A 52 21.76 -10.18 21.16
C LYS A 52 22.83 -9.22 20.63
N ILE A 53 24.04 -9.26 21.20
CA ILE A 53 25.17 -8.44 20.71
C ILE A 53 25.52 -8.81 19.26
N GLN A 54 25.52 -10.11 18.93
CA GLN A 54 25.75 -10.57 17.56
C GLN A 54 24.66 -10.11 16.60
N PHE A 55 23.41 -10.11 17.04
CA PHE A 55 22.27 -9.66 16.25
C PHE A 55 22.36 -8.17 15.91
N VAL A 56 22.61 -7.32 16.91
CA VAL A 56 22.76 -5.87 16.69
C VAL A 56 23.91 -5.59 15.72
N LYS A 57 25.08 -6.19 15.96
CA LYS A 57 26.23 -6.04 15.06
C LYS A 57 25.93 -6.52 13.64
N TRP A 58 25.21 -7.62 13.51
CA TRP A 58 24.86 -8.17 12.20
C TRP A 58 23.95 -7.21 11.42
N ILE A 59 22.88 -6.69 12.04
CA ILE A 59 21.97 -5.71 11.41
C ILE A 59 22.73 -4.46 10.94
N GLU A 60 23.69 -3.97 11.72
CA GLU A 60 24.47 -2.78 11.36
C GLU A 60 25.44 -3.01 10.19
N THR A 61 25.86 -4.26 9.96
CA THR A 61 26.90 -4.59 8.97
C THR A 61 26.37 -5.20 7.67
N ASP A 62 25.21 -5.85 7.71
CA ASP A 62 24.65 -6.54 6.55
C ASP A 62 23.86 -5.55 5.68
N GLU A 63 24.20 -5.49 4.39
CA GLU A 63 23.48 -4.62 3.44
C GLU A 63 22.04 -5.10 3.20
N ARG A 64 21.75 -6.38 3.44
CA ARG A 64 20.44 -7.01 3.20
C ARG A 64 20.12 -8.01 4.31
N PRO A 65 19.81 -7.52 5.52
CA PRO A 65 19.59 -8.39 6.66
C PRO A 65 18.36 -9.29 6.44
N ASN A 66 18.56 -10.60 6.61
CA ASN A 66 17.54 -11.64 6.54
C ASN A 66 17.61 -12.53 7.80
N LEU A 67 16.52 -12.63 8.57
CA LEU A 67 16.56 -13.32 9.87
C LEU A 67 16.84 -14.83 9.74
N PHE A 68 16.35 -15.48 8.69
CA PHE A 68 16.63 -16.89 8.45
C PHE A 68 18.14 -17.11 8.30
N ASN A 69 18.81 -16.27 7.51
CA ASN A 69 20.26 -16.33 7.33
C ASN A 69 21.02 -16.05 8.63
N PHE A 70 20.56 -15.08 9.44
CA PHE A 70 21.16 -14.81 10.74
C PHE A 70 21.10 -16.03 11.67
N ILE A 71 19.90 -16.60 11.86
CA ILE A 71 19.71 -17.76 12.74
C ILE A 71 20.50 -18.97 12.23
N ARG A 72 20.43 -19.24 10.92
CA ARG A 72 21.05 -20.43 10.33
C ARG A 72 22.57 -20.34 10.25
N ASN A 73 23.11 -19.22 9.77
CA ASN A 73 24.51 -19.11 9.39
C ASN A 73 25.36 -18.38 10.44
N VAL A 74 24.81 -17.34 11.09
CA VAL A 74 25.54 -16.55 12.10
C VAL A 74 25.46 -17.24 13.45
N LEU A 75 24.26 -17.62 13.89
CA LEU A 75 24.05 -18.33 15.15
C LEU A 75 24.24 -19.85 15.04
N ARG A 76 24.41 -20.37 13.82
CA ARG A 76 24.65 -21.80 13.54
C ARG A 76 23.56 -22.71 14.12
N ASP A 77 22.30 -22.32 14.02
CA ASP A 77 21.16 -23.13 14.46
C ASP A 77 20.84 -24.26 13.45
N GLU A 78 21.73 -25.26 13.38
CA GLU A 78 21.61 -26.35 12.41
C GLU A 78 20.41 -27.26 12.65
N ASN A 79 19.98 -27.39 13.91
CA ASN A 79 18.88 -28.25 14.34
C ASN A 79 17.53 -27.50 14.49
N PHE A 80 17.45 -26.24 14.02
CA PHE A 80 16.26 -25.39 14.11
C PHE A 80 15.72 -25.19 15.55
N LYS A 81 16.55 -25.36 16.58
CA LYS A 81 16.11 -25.26 17.97
C LYS A 81 15.70 -23.82 18.29
N LEU A 82 16.52 -22.87 17.89
CA LEU A 82 16.28 -21.44 18.10
C LEU A 82 15.14 -20.96 17.20
N SER A 83 15.18 -21.34 15.92
CA SER A 83 14.11 -21.08 14.96
C SER A 83 12.74 -21.53 15.48
N ASN A 84 12.63 -22.75 16.01
CA ASN A 84 11.40 -23.25 16.61
C ASN A 84 10.97 -22.47 17.86
N GLN A 85 11.90 -21.97 18.68
CA GLN A 85 11.57 -21.16 19.86
C GLN A 85 11.00 -19.79 19.46
N ILE A 86 11.60 -19.15 18.45
CA ILE A 86 11.13 -17.87 17.91
C ILE A 86 9.76 -18.03 17.24
N GLN A 87 9.56 -19.08 16.43
CA GLN A 87 8.29 -19.35 15.77
C GLN A 87 7.13 -19.56 16.75
N LYS A 88 7.38 -20.13 17.95
CA LYS A 88 6.36 -20.27 19.00
C LYS A 88 5.84 -18.92 19.52
N LYS A 89 6.61 -17.85 19.35
CA LYS A 89 6.24 -16.48 19.73
C LYS A 89 5.66 -15.68 18.54
N ALA A 90 5.51 -16.31 17.38
CA ALA A 90 4.91 -15.66 16.22
C ALA A 90 3.47 -15.19 16.52
N HIS A 91 3.12 -14.02 16.00
CA HIS A 91 1.76 -13.50 16.11
C HIS A 91 0.78 -14.30 15.26
N TYR A 92 1.23 -14.72 14.08
CA TYR A 92 0.48 -15.56 13.17
C TYR A 92 1.45 -16.15 12.13
N VAL A 93 0.96 -17.15 11.41
CA VAL A 93 1.70 -17.83 10.34
C VAL A 93 0.86 -17.79 9.07
N ILE A 94 1.48 -17.43 7.95
CA ILE A 94 0.84 -17.43 6.64
C ILE A 94 1.58 -18.37 5.69
N PRO A 95 0.87 -19.01 4.74
CA PRO A 95 1.54 -19.72 3.66
C PRO A 95 2.24 -18.71 2.74
N ASN A 96 3.50 -18.99 2.40
CA ASN A 96 4.19 -18.30 1.32
C ASN A 96 3.71 -18.87 -0.01
N LEU A 97 2.84 -18.13 -0.69
CA LEU A 97 2.36 -18.48 -2.03
C LEU A 97 3.18 -17.84 -3.14
N ALA A 98 4.25 -17.10 -2.82
CA ALA A 98 5.16 -16.59 -3.82
C ALA A 98 6.00 -17.73 -4.39
N GLU A 99 6.18 -17.74 -5.71
CA GLU A 99 7.08 -18.65 -6.40
C GLU A 99 8.56 -18.21 -6.29
N ASP A 100 8.82 -17.04 -5.71
CA ASP A 100 10.17 -16.47 -5.55
C ASP A 100 10.75 -16.83 -4.17
N GLU A 101 11.98 -17.34 -4.17
CA GLU A 101 12.73 -17.70 -2.98
C GLU A 101 13.25 -16.48 -2.18
N ARG A 102 13.21 -15.28 -2.76
CA ARG A 102 13.75 -14.05 -2.17
C ARG A 102 12.66 -13.05 -1.80
N LEU A 103 11.94 -13.37 -0.72
CA LEU A 103 11.08 -12.40 -0.07
C LEU A 103 11.93 -11.25 0.49
N ASN A 104 11.58 -10.02 0.13
CA ASN A 104 12.10 -8.79 0.73
C ASN A 104 11.06 -8.27 1.73
N ASP A 105 10.63 -7.04 1.54
CA ASP A 105 9.56 -6.43 2.32
C ASP A 105 8.19 -6.96 1.88
N ILE A 106 7.35 -7.26 2.87
CA ILE A 106 5.99 -7.77 2.67
C ILE A 106 5.00 -6.72 3.15
N ASN A 107 4.21 -6.17 2.22
CA ASN A 107 3.19 -5.19 2.57
C ASN A 107 2.13 -5.79 3.49
N VAL A 108 1.81 -5.08 4.56
CA VAL A 108 0.89 -5.54 5.58
C VAL A 108 -0.55 -5.28 5.14
N PHE A 109 -1.37 -6.34 5.15
CA PHE A 109 -2.82 -6.21 4.98
C PHE A 109 -3.40 -5.50 6.22
N ILE A 110 -4.33 -4.56 6.04
CA ILE A 110 -4.96 -3.79 7.13
C ILE A 110 -5.65 -4.69 8.17
N LYS A 111 -5.44 -4.42 9.45
CA LYS A 111 -5.97 -5.24 10.56
C LYS A 111 -6.44 -4.38 11.72
N GLU A 112 -7.40 -4.90 12.46
CA GLU A 112 -7.81 -4.37 13.76
C GLU A 112 -7.59 -5.45 14.82
N MET A 113 -6.86 -5.13 15.89
CA MET A 113 -6.51 -6.09 16.96
C MET A 113 -6.00 -7.46 16.43
N LYS A 114 -5.17 -7.43 15.37
CA LYS A 114 -4.59 -8.59 14.63
C LYS A 114 -5.55 -9.33 13.67
N SER A 115 -6.81 -8.95 13.60
CA SER A 115 -7.76 -9.54 12.66
C SER A 115 -7.81 -8.72 11.36
N PRO A 116 -7.51 -9.32 10.20
CA PRO A 116 -7.66 -8.63 8.92
C PRO A 116 -9.14 -8.33 8.65
N PHE A 117 -9.42 -7.16 8.11
CA PHE A 117 -10.77 -6.77 7.70
C PHE A 117 -10.73 -5.96 6.41
N ILE A 118 -11.86 -5.88 5.70
CA ILE A 118 -12.01 -4.98 4.57
C ILE A 118 -12.68 -3.71 5.08
N PRO A 119 -12.02 -2.54 5.06
CA PRO A 119 -12.64 -1.30 5.49
C PRO A 119 -13.84 -0.96 4.61
N GLY A 120 -14.91 -0.47 5.23
CA GLY A 120 -16.10 -0.02 4.49
C GLY A 120 -15.79 1.09 3.49
N THR A 121 -14.75 1.90 3.74
CA THR A 121 -14.26 2.93 2.81
C THR A 121 -13.75 2.36 1.49
N GLU A 122 -13.12 1.18 1.50
CA GLU A 122 -12.61 0.52 0.29
C GLU A 122 -13.76 -0.03 -0.56
N VAL A 123 -14.73 -0.69 0.07
CA VAL A 123 -15.94 -1.18 -0.61
C VAL A 123 -16.73 -0.01 -1.19
N LYS A 124 -16.90 1.06 -0.39
CA LYS A 124 -17.56 2.29 -0.81
C LYS A 124 -16.84 2.94 -1.98
N GLY A 125 -15.51 2.95 -1.97
CA GLY A 125 -14.68 3.44 -3.08
C GLY A 125 -14.91 2.66 -4.36
N ALA A 126 -14.92 1.32 -4.31
CA ALA A 126 -15.20 0.48 -5.46
C ALA A 126 -16.59 0.74 -6.07
N ILE A 127 -17.62 0.83 -5.21
CA ILE A 127 -18.99 1.16 -5.65
C ILE A 127 -19.04 2.57 -6.25
N ARG A 128 -18.38 3.55 -5.62
CA ARG A 128 -18.28 4.93 -6.11
C ARG A 128 -17.75 4.97 -7.54
N THR A 129 -16.64 4.28 -7.80
CA THR A 129 -16.02 4.23 -9.12
C THR A 129 -16.94 3.59 -10.16
N ALA A 130 -17.64 2.51 -9.82
CA ALA A 130 -18.61 1.88 -10.71
C ALA A 130 -19.77 2.83 -11.05
N LEU A 131 -20.33 3.52 -10.06
CA LEU A 131 -21.41 4.50 -10.29
C LEU A 131 -20.96 5.67 -11.17
N LEU A 132 -19.76 6.21 -10.94
CA LEU A 132 -19.19 7.27 -11.78
C LEU A 132 -19.00 6.80 -13.23
N HIS A 133 -18.52 5.56 -13.42
CA HIS A 133 -18.33 4.98 -14.73
C HIS A 133 -19.66 4.82 -15.48
N CYS A 134 -20.67 4.20 -14.85
CA CYS A 134 -21.99 4.04 -15.45
C CYS A 134 -22.63 5.40 -15.77
N ALA A 135 -22.57 6.37 -14.86
CA ALA A 135 -23.11 7.70 -15.09
C ALA A 135 -22.46 8.41 -16.29
N LEU A 136 -21.14 8.22 -16.49
CA LEU A 136 -20.44 8.75 -17.66
C LEU A 136 -20.84 8.05 -18.96
N GLN A 137 -21.10 6.74 -18.93
CA GLN A 137 -21.55 6.00 -20.11
C GLN A 137 -22.98 6.35 -20.52
N ASP A 138 -23.87 6.52 -19.54
CA ASP A 138 -25.29 6.72 -19.78
C ASP A 138 -25.65 8.19 -20.06
N ASN A 139 -24.82 9.14 -19.62
CA ASN A 139 -25.07 10.58 -19.76
C ASN A 139 -24.06 11.27 -20.70
N ARG A 140 -24.45 11.43 -21.96
CA ARG A 140 -23.64 12.10 -22.99
C ARG A 140 -23.28 13.55 -22.66
N GLU A 141 -24.16 14.29 -22.00
CA GLU A 141 -23.88 15.69 -21.62
C GLU A 141 -22.79 15.75 -20.54
N LEU A 142 -22.85 14.86 -19.56
CA LEU A 142 -21.83 14.73 -18.52
C LEU A 142 -20.48 14.33 -19.12
N GLN A 143 -20.49 13.36 -20.03
CA GLN A 143 -19.29 12.93 -20.76
C GLN A 143 -18.68 14.09 -21.56
N ALA A 144 -19.48 14.77 -22.38
CA ALA A 144 -19.02 15.90 -23.20
C ALA A 144 -18.49 17.06 -22.33
N TRP A 145 -19.12 17.32 -21.18
CA TRP A 145 -18.61 18.28 -20.21
C TRP A 145 -17.24 17.86 -19.66
N LEU A 146 -17.08 16.61 -19.22
CA LEU A 146 -15.79 16.12 -18.70
C LEU A 146 -14.69 16.19 -19.75
N GLU A 147 -14.98 15.76 -20.99
CA GLU A 147 -14.04 15.85 -22.11
C GLU A 147 -13.59 17.29 -22.35
N LYS A 148 -14.53 18.25 -22.33
CA LYS A 148 -14.22 19.67 -22.48
C LYS A 148 -13.35 20.21 -21.33
N GLU A 149 -13.64 19.87 -20.08
CA GLU A 149 -12.82 20.27 -18.93
C GLU A 149 -11.40 19.70 -19.02
N LEU A 150 -11.26 18.42 -19.35
CA LEU A 150 -9.96 17.77 -19.51
C LEU A 150 -9.16 18.35 -20.68
N GLN A 151 -9.82 18.66 -21.80
CA GLN A 151 -9.19 19.30 -22.95
C GLN A 151 -8.71 20.71 -22.60
N THR A 152 -9.55 21.50 -21.93
CA THR A 152 -9.21 22.85 -21.47
C THR A 152 -8.02 22.82 -20.51
N PHE A 153 -8.01 21.88 -19.56
CA PHE A 153 -6.89 21.69 -18.64
C PHE A 153 -5.60 21.35 -19.39
N ARG A 154 -5.66 20.42 -20.33
CA ARG A 154 -4.51 19.98 -21.13
C ARG A 154 -3.94 21.12 -21.97
N GLU A 155 -4.78 21.93 -22.60
CA GLU A 155 -4.36 23.08 -23.41
C GLU A 155 -3.69 24.14 -22.56
N ARG A 156 -4.34 24.52 -21.45
CA ARG A 156 -3.85 25.51 -20.48
C ARG A 156 -2.49 25.12 -19.91
N HIS A 157 -2.28 23.85 -19.60
CA HIS A 157 -1.09 23.35 -18.90
C HIS A 157 -0.13 22.55 -19.79
N SER A 158 -0.25 22.65 -21.11
CA SER A 158 0.49 21.84 -22.07
C SER A 158 2.02 21.84 -21.85
N GLN A 159 2.61 22.99 -21.53
CA GLN A 159 4.04 23.11 -21.23
C GLN A 159 4.38 22.52 -19.85
N ALA A 160 3.59 22.82 -18.82
CA ALA A 160 3.81 22.33 -17.46
C ALA A 160 3.74 20.80 -17.40
N LEU A 161 2.78 20.19 -18.11
CA LEU A 161 2.64 18.75 -18.23
C LEU A 161 3.88 18.08 -18.84
N LYS A 162 4.51 18.69 -19.87
CA LYS A 162 5.76 18.19 -20.45
C LYS A 162 6.92 18.22 -19.45
N LEU A 163 6.97 19.24 -18.60
CA LEU A 163 8.04 19.40 -17.61
C LEU A 163 7.95 18.37 -16.47
N VAL A 164 6.73 18.06 -16.02
CA VAL A 164 6.51 17.14 -14.88
C VAL A 164 6.30 15.68 -15.30
N GLY A 165 6.20 15.40 -16.59
CA GLY A 165 5.93 14.05 -17.12
C GLY A 165 7.03 13.01 -16.81
N ASN A 166 8.24 13.45 -16.49
CA ASN A 166 9.32 12.56 -16.06
C ASN A 166 9.57 12.69 -14.55
N GLU A 167 9.23 11.64 -13.81
CA GLU A 167 9.31 11.64 -12.35
C GLU A 167 10.74 11.86 -11.81
N ARG A 168 11.76 11.42 -12.56
CA ARG A 168 13.17 11.61 -12.19
C ARG A 168 13.57 13.09 -12.16
N ASN A 169 12.82 13.96 -12.84
CA ASN A 169 13.10 15.39 -12.91
C ASN A 169 12.39 16.21 -11.83
N LEU A 170 11.50 15.63 -11.01
CA LEU A 170 10.67 16.40 -10.08
C LEU A 170 11.47 17.16 -9.01
N GLY A 171 12.68 16.70 -8.69
CA GLY A 171 13.60 17.39 -7.79
C GLY A 171 14.27 18.64 -8.39
N LYS A 172 14.23 18.79 -9.72
CA LYS A 172 14.88 19.90 -10.45
C LYS A 172 14.06 21.20 -10.35
N PRO A 173 14.72 22.37 -10.45
CA PRO A 173 14.02 23.63 -10.56
C PRO A 173 13.21 23.71 -11.85
N ASN A 174 12.06 24.39 -11.81
CA ASN A 174 11.24 24.69 -12.96
C ASN A 174 11.99 25.68 -13.88
N PRO A 175 12.23 25.35 -15.16
CA PRO A 175 12.90 26.25 -16.11
C PRO A 175 12.23 27.63 -16.24
N ASN A 176 10.91 27.69 -16.09
CA ASN A 176 10.12 28.92 -16.21
C ASN A 176 10.04 29.71 -14.90
N ASN A 177 10.36 29.08 -13.77
CA ASN A 177 10.42 29.73 -12.46
C ASN A 177 11.45 28.99 -11.57
N PRO A 178 12.73 29.37 -11.60
CA PRO A 178 13.79 28.66 -10.89
C PRO A 178 13.59 28.54 -9.38
N ARG A 179 12.73 29.38 -8.77
CA ARG A 179 12.38 29.34 -7.35
C ARG A 179 11.39 28.23 -7.00
N GLN A 180 10.75 27.62 -7.98
CA GLN A 180 9.79 26.54 -7.81
C GLN A 180 10.39 25.20 -8.25
N LYS A 181 10.31 24.16 -7.42
CA LYS A 181 10.65 22.79 -7.83
C LYS A 181 9.55 22.22 -8.73
N LEU A 182 9.93 21.34 -9.67
CA LEU A 182 8.97 20.65 -10.54
C LEU A 182 7.97 19.79 -9.75
N SER A 183 8.34 19.26 -8.58
CA SER A 183 7.39 18.60 -7.67
C SER A 183 6.25 19.52 -7.22
N LYS A 184 6.55 20.77 -6.86
CA LYS A 184 5.53 21.75 -6.47
C LYS A 184 4.62 22.16 -7.63
N LEU A 185 5.17 22.17 -8.85
CA LEU A 185 4.35 22.36 -10.05
C LEU A 185 3.41 21.16 -10.25
N LYS A 186 3.90 19.91 -10.11
CA LYS A 186 3.08 18.70 -10.16
C LYS A 186 1.95 18.73 -9.11
N ASP A 187 2.26 19.08 -7.87
CA ASP A 187 1.26 19.20 -6.78
C ASP A 187 0.13 20.17 -7.16
N SER A 188 0.46 21.30 -7.78
CA SER A 188 -0.54 22.28 -8.24
C SER A 188 -1.44 21.73 -9.35
N LEU A 189 -0.86 21.00 -10.31
CA LEU A 189 -1.62 20.38 -11.40
C LEU A 189 -2.53 19.26 -10.87
N VAL A 190 -2.04 18.44 -9.95
CA VAL A 190 -2.83 17.39 -9.27
C VAL A 190 -4.01 18.01 -8.52
N LYS A 191 -3.80 19.15 -7.85
CA LYS A 191 -4.87 19.86 -7.15
C LYS A 191 -5.98 20.33 -8.10
N GLU A 192 -5.64 20.87 -9.26
CA GLU A 192 -6.63 21.33 -10.26
C GLU A 192 -7.37 20.16 -10.92
N ILE A 193 -6.69 19.06 -11.26
CA ILE A 193 -7.35 17.80 -11.67
C ILE A 193 -8.28 17.29 -10.57
N GLY A 194 -7.87 17.39 -9.30
CA GLY A 194 -8.70 17.04 -8.15
C GLY A 194 -9.99 17.86 -8.07
N GLN A 195 -9.99 19.12 -8.51
CA GLN A 195 -11.19 19.95 -8.58
C GLN A 195 -12.15 19.49 -9.69
N ILE A 196 -11.61 19.11 -10.86
CA ILE A 196 -12.40 18.51 -11.94
C ILE A 196 -13.02 17.19 -11.46
N SER A 197 -12.23 16.34 -10.80
CA SER A 197 -12.69 15.09 -10.19
C SER A 197 -13.78 15.33 -9.13
N GLY A 198 -13.61 16.32 -8.26
CA GLY A 198 -14.65 16.68 -7.28
C GLY A 198 -15.93 17.15 -7.96
N SER A 199 -15.82 17.93 -9.04
CA SER A 199 -16.96 18.45 -9.78
C SER A 199 -17.78 17.35 -10.47
N ILE A 200 -17.13 16.33 -11.03
CA ILE A 200 -17.86 15.18 -11.59
C ILE A 200 -18.56 14.38 -10.50
N GLU A 201 -17.88 14.16 -9.37
CA GLU A 201 -18.47 13.46 -8.24
C GLU A 201 -19.68 14.19 -7.67
N GLU A 202 -19.64 15.52 -7.60
CA GLU A 202 -20.79 16.33 -7.20
C GLU A 202 -21.95 16.22 -8.17
N LYS A 203 -21.68 16.25 -9.48
CA LYS A 203 -22.71 16.11 -10.52
C LYS A 203 -23.38 14.74 -10.51
N VAL A 204 -22.65 13.68 -10.18
CA VAL A 204 -23.14 12.29 -10.23
C VAL A 204 -23.75 11.85 -8.90
N LEU A 205 -23.05 12.12 -7.80
CA LEU A 205 -23.33 11.49 -6.50
C LEU A 205 -24.16 12.38 -5.57
N ARG A 206 -24.31 13.67 -5.89
CA ARG A 206 -25.11 14.59 -5.10
C ARG A 206 -26.32 15.08 -5.88
N CYS A 207 -27.51 14.87 -5.32
CA CYS A 207 -28.74 15.43 -5.87
C CYS A 207 -28.85 16.95 -5.69
N ARG A 208 -28.07 17.52 -4.76
CA ARG A 208 -27.98 18.96 -4.46
C ARG A 208 -26.55 19.31 -4.01
N PRO A 209 -26.10 20.58 -4.11
CA PRO A 209 -24.78 21.02 -3.65
C PRO A 209 -24.69 21.10 -2.11
N ASP A 210 -24.96 19.98 -1.44
CA ASP A 210 -24.82 19.81 0.01
C ASP A 210 -24.50 18.34 0.27
N ALA A 211 -23.46 18.09 1.04
CA ALA A 211 -22.95 16.75 1.33
C ALA A 211 -23.97 15.85 2.03
N LYS A 212 -25.07 16.38 2.60
CA LYS A 212 -26.16 15.55 3.14
C LYS A 212 -26.97 14.81 2.07
N TYR A 213 -26.90 15.25 0.81
CA TYR A 213 -27.56 14.59 -0.31
C TYR A 213 -26.61 13.72 -1.13
N ASP A 214 -25.44 13.37 -0.58
CA ASP A 214 -24.53 12.42 -1.19
C ASP A 214 -25.13 11.00 -1.06
N VAL A 215 -25.44 10.37 -2.19
CA VAL A 215 -26.02 9.02 -2.25
C VAL A 215 -25.12 8.00 -1.54
N MET A 216 -23.82 8.25 -1.50
CA MET A 216 -22.86 7.38 -0.83
C MET A 216 -23.02 7.37 0.70
N LYS A 217 -23.85 8.25 1.30
CA LYS A 217 -24.22 8.18 2.73
C LYS A 217 -25.14 7.02 3.06
N PHE A 218 -25.92 6.52 2.11
CA PHE A 218 -26.81 5.38 2.33
C PHE A 218 -26.10 4.02 2.31
N LEU A 219 -24.80 4.03 1.98
CA LEU A 219 -23.91 2.86 2.01
C LEU A 219 -23.10 2.77 3.32
N GLN A 220 -23.47 3.56 4.35
CA GLN A 220 -22.86 3.52 5.68
C GLN A 220 -23.53 2.48 6.58
#